data_AF-A0A4R2IJC2-F1
#
_entry.id   AF-A0A4R2IJC2-F1
#
_cell.length_a   1.000
_cell.length_b   1.000
_cell.length_c   1.000
_cell.angle_alpha   90.00
_cell.angle_beta   90.00
_cell.angle_gamma   90.00
#
_symmetry.space_group_name_H-M   'P 1'
#
loop_
_entity.id
_entity.type
_entity.pdbx_description
1 polymer ?
#
loop_
_entity_poly.entity_id
_entity_poly.type
_entity_poly.pdbx_seq_one_letter_code
_entity_poly.pdbx_strand_id
1 'polypeptide(L)'
;MIDPDELAAAQRRKLELLDAVLAAIERRSEVLDIVSEAESPEAALLPVQNLLGITEENAWAVIDLQFRRLTKSNVARIEWERDELRAQWGDDV
;
A
#
# COMPACT_ATOMS: atom_id res chain seq x y z
N MET A 1 9.31 25.63 9.25
CA MET A 1 8.64 25.70 7.95
C MET A 1 9.09 24.47 7.20
N ILE A 2 8.19 23.51 6.93
CA ILE A 2 8.53 22.32 6.14
C ILE A 2 8.78 22.80 4.71
N ASP A 3 9.82 22.28 4.07
CA ASP A 3 10.12 22.58 2.68
C ASP A 3 8.96 22.10 1.78
N PRO A 4 8.39 22.93 0.89
CA PRO A 4 7.33 22.51 -0.03
C PRO A 4 7.66 21.23 -0.82
N ASP A 5 8.92 21.02 -1.19
CA ASP A 5 9.36 19.84 -1.92
C ASP A 5 9.35 18.58 -1.03
N GLU A 6 9.72 18.75 0.25
CA GLU A 6 9.66 17.68 1.26
C GLU A 6 8.21 17.27 1.54
N LEU A 7 7.30 18.24 1.61
CA LEU A 7 5.87 17.98 1.75
C LEU A 7 5.32 17.22 0.52
N ALA A 8 5.71 17.63 -0.69
CA ALA A 8 5.31 16.93 -1.93
C ALA A 8 5.82 15.49 -1.97
N ALA A 9 7.08 15.26 -1.61
CA ALA A 9 7.64 13.92 -1.51
C ALA A 9 6.89 13.06 -0.48
N ALA A 10 6.53 13.64 0.69
CA ALA A 10 5.78 12.92 1.71
C ALA A 10 4.38 12.51 1.24
N GLN A 11 3.67 13.39 0.52
CA GLN A 11 2.33 13.06 -0.01
C GLN A 11 2.39 12.01 -1.12
N ARG A 12 3.40 12.06 -2.00
CA ARG A 12 3.63 11.02 -3.01
C ARG A 12 3.88 9.65 -2.39
N ARG A 13 4.75 9.55 -1.38
CA ARG A 13 4.97 8.28 -0.64
C ARG A 13 3.70 7.77 0.02
N LYS A 14 2.90 8.67 0.60
CA LYS A 14 1.62 8.30 1.20
C LYS A 14 0.64 7.77 0.15
N LEU A 15 0.60 8.37 -1.03
CA LEU A 15 -0.22 7.90 -2.13
C LEU A 15 0.21 6.50 -2.60
N GLU A 16 1.51 6.28 -2.81
CA GLU A 16 2.08 4.98 -3.17
C GLU A 16 1.73 3.89 -2.16
N LEU A 17 1.78 4.21 -0.85
CA LEU A 17 1.39 3.30 0.21
C LEU A 17 -0.11 2.95 0.15
N LEU A 18 -0.98 3.95 -0.05
CA LEU A 18 -2.42 3.71 -0.15
C LEU A 18 -2.76 2.84 -1.37
N ASP A 19 -2.10 3.09 -2.50
CA ASP A 19 -2.26 2.29 -3.72
C ASP A 19 -1.77 0.85 -3.50
N ALA A 20 -0.62 0.65 -2.85
CA ALA A 20 -0.11 -0.68 -2.49
C ALA A 20 -1.09 -1.45 -1.58
N VAL A 21 -1.63 -0.78 -0.56
CA VAL A 21 -2.60 -1.37 0.36
C VAL A 21 -3.88 -1.76 -0.39
N LEU A 22 -4.42 -0.90 -1.26
CA LEU A 22 -5.62 -1.22 -2.03
C LEU A 22 -5.39 -2.40 -2.99
N ALA A 23 -4.24 -2.42 -3.68
CA ALA A 23 -3.86 -3.53 -4.55
C ALA A 23 -3.76 -4.86 -3.78
N ALA A 24 -3.19 -4.83 -2.57
CA ALA A 24 -3.14 -6.01 -1.70
C ALA A 24 -4.52 -6.47 -1.23
N ILE A 25 -5.46 -5.55 -0.97
CA ILE A 25 -6.83 -5.88 -0.56
C ILE A 25 -7.63 -6.49 -1.71
N GLU A 26 -7.44 -5.97 -2.92
CA GLU A 26 -8.04 -6.51 -4.14
C GLU A 26 -7.54 -7.95 -4.40
N ARG A 27 -6.23 -8.15 -4.29
CA ARG A 27 -5.55 -9.44 -4.51
C ARG A 27 -5.30 -10.24 -3.22
N ARG A 28 -6.16 -10.03 -2.22
CA ARG A 28 -5.96 -10.54 -0.84
C ARG A 28 -5.75 -12.04 -0.73
N SER A 29 -6.37 -12.84 -1.61
CA SER A 29 -6.17 -14.30 -1.61
C SER A 29 -4.77 -14.65 -2.07
N GLU A 30 -4.29 -14.05 -3.16
CA GLU A 30 -2.93 -14.29 -3.68
C GLU A 30 -1.86 -13.82 -2.69
N VAL A 31 -2.06 -12.66 -2.06
CA VAL A 31 -1.17 -12.16 -1.00
C VAL A 31 -1.16 -13.10 0.20
N LEU A 32 -2.34 -13.57 0.63
CA LEU A 32 -2.45 -14.52 1.75
C LEU A 32 -1.75 -15.84 1.43
N ASP A 33 -1.93 -16.38 0.23
CA ASP A 33 -1.28 -17.62 -0.22
C ASP A 33 0.25 -17.48 -0.18
N ILE A 34 0.79 -16.37 -0.69
CA ILE A 34 2.23 -16.09 -0.62
C ILE A 34 2.73 -16.04 0.83
N VAL A 35 2.03 -15.30 1.69
CA VAL A 35 2.45 -15.10 3.09
C VAL A 35 2.32 -16.40 3.89
N SER A 36 1.32 -17.24 3.63
CA SER A 36 1.13 -18.51 4.34
C SER A 36 2.16 -19.58 3.95
N GLU A 37 2.67 -19.55 2.73
CA GLU A 37 3.68 -20.50 2.24
C GLU A 37 5.12 -20.05 2.55
N ALA A 38 5.32 -18.80 2.94
CA ALA A 38 6.65 -18.26 3.28
C ALA A 38 7.15 -18.77 4.64
N GLU A 39 8.44 -19.10 4.73
CA GLU A 39 9.08 -19.54 5.97
C GLU A 39 9.19 -18.43 7.03
N SER A 40 9.20 -17.17 6.60
CA SER A 40 9.24 -15.99 7.47
C SER A 40 8.63 -14.76 6.77
N PRO A 41 8.32 -13.68 7.51
CA PRO A 41 7.87 -12.42 6.90
C PRO A 41 8.87 -11.87 5.87
N GLU A 42 10.17 -11.98 6.14
CA GLU A 42 11.24 -11.55 5.22
C GLU A 42 11.22 -12.38 3.92
N ALA A 43 10.95 -13.68 4.01
CA ALA A 43 10.84 -14.56 2.85
C ALA A 43 9.64 -14.23 1.96
N ALA A 44 8.59 -13.61 2.51
CA ALA A 44 7.41 -13.18 1.75
C ALA A 44 7.63 -11.86 0.99
N LEU A 45 8.65 -11.06 1.32
CA LEU A 45 8.84 -9.71 0.77
C LEU A 45 8.96 -9.69 -0.75
N LEU A 46 9.94 -10.42 -1.31
CA LEU A 46 10.21 -10.37 -2.74
C LEU A 46 9.04 -10.92 -3.55
N PRO A 47 8.40 -12.04 -3.17
CA PRO A 47 7.16 -12.49 -3.81
C PRO A 47 6.03 -11.46 -3.78
N VAL A 48 5.77 -10.80 -2.64
CA VAL A 48 4.73 -9.76 -2.54
C VAL A 48 5.07 -8.54 -3.40
N GLN A 49 6.33 -8.10 -3.39
CA GLN A 49 6.80 -7.01 -4.26
C GLN A 49 6.55 -7.33 -5.73
N ASN A 50 6.94 -8.54 -6.17
CA ASN A 50 6.76 -8.98 -7.55
C ASN A 50 5.28 -9.13 -7.92
N LEU A 51 4.46 -9.65 -6.99
CA LEU A 51 3.03 -9.79 -7.20
C LEU A 51 2.38 -8.43 -7.47
N LEU A 52 2.68 -7.43 -6.63
CA LEU A 52 1.97 -6.15 -6.61
C LEU A 52 2.69 -5.03 -7.38
N GLY A 53 3.94 -5.23 -7.80
CA GLY A 53 4.75 -4.21 -8.48
C GLY A 53 5.10 -3.03 -7.56
N ILE A 54 5.40 -3.29 -6.29
CA ILE A 54 5.61 -2.27 -5.25
C ILE A 54 7.04 -2.32 -4.68
N THR A 55 7.42 -1.25 -3.98
CA THR A 55 8.69 -1.16 -3.25
C THR A 55 8.74 -2.11 -2.06
N GLU A 56 9.94 -2.41 -1.56
CA GLU A 56 10.14 -3.21 -0.35
C GLU A 56 9.46 -2.60 0.88
N GLU A 57 9.52 -1.28 1.06
CA GLU A 57 8.85 -0.56 2.14
C GLU A 57 7.32 -0.79 2.10
N ASN A 58 6.72 -0.68 0.92
CA ASN A 58 5.29 -0.91 0.76
C ASN A 58 4.93 -2.40 0.91
N ALA A 59 5.81 -3.32 0.53
CA ALA A 59 5.60 -4.74 0.77
C ALA A 59 5.58 -5.09 2.26
N TRP A 60 6.47 -4.49 3.07
CA TRP A 60 6.40 -4.59 4.53
C TRP A 60 5.06 -4.09 5.08
N ALA A 61 4.59 -2.93 4.61
CA ALA A 61 3.30 -2.39 5.04
C ALA A 61 2.12 -3.30 4.66
N VAL A 62 2.20 -4.02 3.54
CA VAL A 62 1.21 -5.02 3.11
C VAL A 62 1.27 -6.27 3.99
N ILE A 63 2.47 -6.76 4.33
CA ILE A 63 2.64 -7.93 5.22
C ILE A 63 2.11 -7.62 6.63
N ASP A 64 2.32 -6.40 7.12
CA ASP A 64 1.82 -5.91 8.41
C ASP A 64 0.32 -5.54 8.41
N LEU A 65 -0.37 -5.73 7.28
CA LEU A 65 -1.77 -5.33 7.14
C LEU A 65 -2.67 -6.12 8.09
N GLN A 66 -3.33 -5.40 8.98
CA GLN A 66 -4.27 -5.99 9.92
C GLN A 66 -5.60 -6.29 9.24
N PHE A 67 -6.16 -7.49 9.47
CA PHE A 67 -7.45 -7.95 8.94
C PHE A 67 -8.60 -6.95 9.08
N ARG A 68 -8.62 -6.13 10.15
CA ARG A 68 -9.62 -5.07 10.33
C ARG A 68 -9.68 -4.08 9.16
N ARG A 69 -8.57 -3.86 8.45
CA ARG A 69 -8.49 -2.95 7.29
C ARG A 69 -9.22 -3.50 6.06
N LEU A 70 -9.50 -4.80 6.01
CA LEU A 70 -10.22 -5.45 4.91
C LEU A 70 -11.75 -5.23 4.96
N THR A 71 -12.29 -4.67 6.03
CA THR A 71 -13.73 -4.41 6.12
C THR A 71 -14.14 -3.36 5.09
N LYS A 72 -15.31 -3.53 4.47
CA LYS A 72 -15.81 -2.62 3.42
C LYS A 72 -15.75 -1.14 3.82
N SER A 73 -16.06 -0.82 5.07
CA SER A 73 -15.99 0.55 5.59
C SER A 73 -14.57 1.10 5.65
N ASN A 74 -13.57 0.27 6.04
CA ASN A 74 -12.18 0.69 6.05
C ASN A 74 -11.60 0.79 4.64
N VAL A 75 -11.95 -0.13 3.74
CA VAL A 75 -11.56 -0.06 2.32
C VAL A 75 -12.08 1.22 1.70
N ALA A 76 -13.38 1.53 1.84
CA ALA A 76 -13.96 2.76 1.33
C ALA A 76 -13.28 4.03 1.89
N ARG A 77 -12.84 4.01 3.16
CA ARG A 77 -12.08 5.12 3.75
C ARG A 77 -10.69 5.27 3.12
N ILE A 78 -10.00 4.16 2.83
CA ILE A 78 -8.69 4.15 2.18
C ILE A 78 -8.81 4.65 0.73
N GLU A 79 -9.82 4.19 0.00
CA GLU A 79 -10.15 4.66 -1.36
C GLU A 79 -10.39 6.17 -1.37
N TRP A 80 -11.23 6.67 -0.48
CA TRP A 80 -11.49 8.11 -0.36
C TRP A 80 -10.22 8.91 -0.05
N GLU A 81 -9.40 8.45 0.91
CA GLU A 81 -8.15 9.12 1.27
C GLU A 81 -7.15 9.16 0.10
N ARG A 82 -7.08 8.07 -0.68
CA ARG A 82 -6.26 7.96 -1.88
C ARG A 82 -6.72 8.93 -2.95
N ASP A 83 -8.02 8.94 -3.25
CA ASP A 83 -8.62 9.80 -4.27
C ASP A 83 -8.46 11.29 -3.92
N GLU A 84 -8.63 11.64 -2.65
CA GLU A 84 -8.41 13.01 -2.16
C GLU A 84 -6.94 13.44 -2.33
N LEU A 85 -5.98 12.57 -1.98
CA LEU A 85 -4.56 12.86 -2.18
C LEU A 85 -4.19 12.96 -3.65
N ARG A 86 -4.76 12.12 -4.52
CA ARG A 86 -4.58 12.23 -5.97
C ARG A 86 -5.13 13.54 -6.52
N ALA A 87 -6.30 13.98 -6.06
CA ALA A 87 -6.88 15.24 -6.51
C ALA A 87 -6.03 16.46 -6.10
N GLN A 88 -5.32 16.38 -4.98
CA GLN A 88 -4.50 17.47 -4.45
C GLN A 88 -3.03 17.44 -4.93
N TRP A 89 -2.48 16.25 -5.23
CA TRP A 89 -1.05 16.03 -5.48
C TRP A 89 -0.75 15.10 -6.67
N GLY A 90 -1.77 14.64 -7.40
CA GLY A 90 -1.66 13.64 -8.47
C GLY A 90 -1.53 14.23 -9.88
N ASP A 91 -1.47 15.55 -10.03
CA ASP A 91 -1.10 16.20 -11.29
C ASP A 91 0.42 16.10 -11.48
N ASP A 92 0.90 14.91 -11.82
CA ASP A 92 2.21 14.61 -12.44
C ASP A 92 2.30 13.08 -12.71
N VAL A 93 1.51 12.57 -13.66
CA VAL A 93 1.77 11.30 -14.38
C VAL A 93 1.39 11.44 -15.84
#